data_AF-A0A6P7HCL4-F1
#
_entry.id   AF-A0A6P7HCL4-F1
#
_cell.length_a   1.000
_cell.length_b   1.000
_cell.length_c   1.000
_cell.angle_alpha   90.00
_cell.angle_beta   90.00
_cell.angle_gamma   90.00
#
_symmetry.space_group_name_H-M   'P 1'
#
loop_
_entity.id
_entity.type
_entity.pdbx_description
1 polymer ?
#
loop_
_entity_poly.entity_id
_entity_poly.type
_entity_poly.pdbx_seq_one_letter_code
_entity_poly.pdbx_strand_id
1 'polypeptide(L)'
;MEGFKTTVFTKRIVAFNESFVPLGTNCKNGRPIAVIWHEAICGRKKEDIISSFDTFFKYFRDVPLITLWLDNCSAQNKNWCLMTYLVHIINSSESATQTIELYFFEPEHTFMSADSFHHQVELSLSRHGKVYDFSDFENAVGATCSGKTVVKSMQHEDFAVWPSCVSNYKLNKFVNRPYLNDLVYIKAERGKDTLLYRLCYDEYCPLQELDFMTKKGAEKAKSPPIFRTAPRGICSAKKQDIITKLLPLMPENRKRFWLDLPESDVPDLCVSDDIPS
;
A
#
# COMPACT_ATOMS: atom_id res chain seq x y z
N MET A 1 34.00 -8.41 18.64
CA MET A 1 33.88 -8.72 17.20
C MET A 1 32.81 -9.77 16.91
N GLU A 2 32.60 -10.76 17.78
CA GLU A 2 31.65 -11.86 17.56
C GLU A 2 30.17 -11.39 17.52
N GLY A 3 29.74 -10.56 18.47
CA GLY A 3 28.36 -10.01 18.50
C GLY A 3 27.99 -9.13 17.29
N PHE A 4 28.96 -8.43 16.69
CA PHE A 4 28.73 -7.62 15.48
C PHE A 4 28.46 -8.50 14.25
N LYS A 5 29.21 -9.60 14.08
CA LYS A 5 28.95 -10.56 13.00
C LYS A 5 27.58 -11.21 13.16
N THR A 6 27.23 -11.66 14.37
CA THR A 6 25.92 -12.26 14.65
C THR A 6 24.77 -11.30 14.33
N THR A 7 24.92 -10.01 14.66
CA THR A 7 23.90 -8.97 14.37
C THR A 7 23.68 -8.76 12.88
N VAL A 8 24.73 -8.86 12.05
CA VAL A 8 24.63 -8.68 10.60
C VAL A 8 23.89 -9.82 9.93
N PHE A 9 24.09 -11.06 10.40
CA PHE A 9 23.47 -12.26 9.81
C PHE A 9 22.15 -12.67 10.45
N THR A 10 21.72 -12.02 11.55
CA THR A 10 20.41 -12.30 12.15
C THR A 10 19.31 -11.66 11.31
N LYS A 11 18.33 -12.46 10.90
CA LYS A 11 17.17 -12.00 10.17
C LYS A 11 16.37 -11.01 11.02
N ARG A 12 15.99 -9.88 10.42
CA ARG A 12 15.14 -8.86 11.05
C ARG A 12 13.71 -8.98 10.56
N ILE A 13 12.80 -8.31 11.25
CA ILE A 13 11.44 -8.16 10.71
C ILE A 13 11.44 -7.27 9.47
N VAL A 14 10.54 -7.55 8.54
CA VAL A 14 10.29 -6.68 7.38
C VAL A 14 9.34 -5.56 7.77
N ALA A 15 9.73 -4.32 7.46
CA ALA A 15 8.88 -3.15 7.55
C ALA A 15 8.44 -2.72 6.15
N PHE A 16 7.19 -2.30 6.03
CA PHE A 16 6.59 -1.84 4.79
C PHE A 16 6.26 -0.36 4.89
N ASN A 17 6.37 0.35 3.76
CA ASN A 17 6.12 1.78 3.66
C ASN A 17 5.51 2.09 2.29
N GLU A 18 4.20 2.24 2.24
CA GLU A 18 3.49 2.75 1.07
C GLU A 18 3.37 4.27 1.22
N SER A 19 3.84 5.04 0.23
CA SER A 19 3.91 6.50 0.35
C SER A 19 3.10 7.21 -0.73
N PHE A 20 2.30 8.19 -0.28
CA PHE A 20 1.53 9.08 -1.13
C PHE A 20 2.14 10.47 -1.04
N VAL A 21 2.89 10.85 -2.07
CA VAL A 21 3.68 12.08 -2.07
C VAL A 21 3.04 13.11 -3.01
N PRO A 22 2.74 14.32 -2.52
CA PRO A 22 2.13 15.36 -3.34
C PRO A 22 3.07 15.81 -4.47
N LEU A 23 2.52 16.02 -5.65
CA LEU A 23 3.24 16.58 -6.79
C LEU A 23 3.17 18.11 -6.79
N GLY A 24 4.34 18.75 -6.78
CA GLY A 24 4.48 20.21 -6.90
C GLY A 24 4.13 21.00 -5.64
N THR A 25 4.35 22.31 -5.71
CA THR A 25 4.18 23.25 -4.58
C THR A 25 2.74 23.73 -4.39
N ASN A 26 1.84 23.46 -5.34
CA ASN A 26 0.46 23.95 -5.35
C ASN A 26 -0.54 23.05 -4.62
N CYS A 27 -0.08 21.94 -4.04
CA CYS A 27 -0.92 21.07 -3.23
C CYS A 27 -1.13 21.73 -1.85
N LYS A 28 -2.13 22.64 -1.72
CA LYS A 28 -2.38 23.45 -0.51
C LYS A 28 -2.52 22.64 0.78
N ASN A 29 -2.92 21.38 0.68
CA ASN A 29 -3.06 20.43 1.79
C ASN A 29 -2.09 19.23 1.70
N GLY A 30 -1.19 19.21 0.71
CA GLY A 30 -0.35 18.06 0.40
C GLY A 30 0.82 17.96 1.38
N ARG A 31 0.64 17.15 2.42
CA ARG A 31 1.76 16.58 3.18
C ARG A 31 2.03 15.17 2.64
N PRO A 32 3.29 14.75 2.51
CA PRO A 32 3.58 13.34 2.25
C PRO A 32 2.91 12.47 3.31
N ILE A 33 2.23 11.41 2.87
CA ILE A 33 1.65 10.42 3.77
C ILE A 33 2.44 9.13 3.60
N ALA A 34 2.94 8.60 4.71
CA ALA A 34 3.55 7.28 4.75
C ALA A 34 2.62 6.35 5.54
N VAL A 35 2.10 5.34 4.86
CA VAL A 35 1.32 4.27 5.46
C VAL A 35 2.26 3.10 5.71
N ILE A 36 2.51 2.81 6.99
CA ILE A 36 3.56 1.88 7.40
C ILE A 36 3.01 0.75 8.27
N TRP A 37 3.60 -0.43 8.16
CA TRP A 37 3.34 -1.58 9.02
C TRP A 37 4.55 -2.53 9.01
N HIS A 38 4.51 -3.57 9.82
CA HIS A 38 5.53 -4.63 9.79
C HIS A 38 4.89 -6.00 9.56
N GLU A 39 5.70 -6.97 9.14
CA GLU A 39 5.22 -8.30 8.72
C GLU A 39 4.43 -9.07 9.78
N ALA A 40 4.66 -8.80 11.07
CA ALA A 40 3.92 -9.45 12.13
C ALA A 40 2.46 -8.97 12.19
N ILE A 41 2.16 -7.77 11.68
CA ILE A 41 0.80 -7.26 11.55
C ILE A 41 0.16 -7.86 10.30
N CYS A 42 0.82 -7.68 9.15
CA CYS A 42 0.28 -8.02 7.85
C CYS A 42 1.38 -8.21 6.80
N GLY A 43 1.09 -8.97 5.73
CA GLY A 43 2.01 -9.17 4.61
C GLY A 43 2.00 -8.01 3.59
N ARG A 44 2.37 -8.31 2.34
CA ARG A 44 2.36 -7.36 1.21
C ARG A 44 1.63 -7.91 -0.01
N LYS A 45 0.54 -8.65 0.20
CA LYS A 45 -0.33 -9.11 -0.89
C LYS A 45 -1.06 -7.91 -1.52
N LYS A 46 -1.62 -8.12 -2.71
CA LYS A 46 -2.40 -7.09 -3.45
C LYS A 46 -3.49 -6.44 -2.57
N GLU A 47 -4.20 -7.25 -1.77
CA GLU A 47 -5.23 -6.75 -0.82
C GLU A 47 -4.64 -5.97 0.37
N ASP A 48 -3.44 -6.33 0.82
CA ASP A 48 -2.76 -5.62 1.93
C ASP A 48 -2.40 -4.21 1.48
N ILE A 49 -1.86 -4.09 0.25
CA ILE A 49 -1.54 -2.81 -0.38
C ILE A 49 -2.81 -1.98 -0.57
N ILE A 50 -3.92 -2.57 -1.01
CA ILE A 50 -5.19 -1.83 -1.18
C ILE A 50 -5.72 -1.29 0.15
N SER A 51 -5.47 -1.97 1.26
CA SER A 51 -5.83 -1.45 2.59
C SER A 51 -5.02 -0.18 2.95
N SER A 52 -3.80 -0.04 2.43
CA SER A 52 -3.05 1.22 2.54
C SER A 52 -3.64 2.34 1.67
N PHE A 53 -4.18 2.02 0.48
CA PHE A 53 -4.98 2.95 -0.31
C PHE A 53 -6.27 3.34 0.43
N ASP A 54 -6.96 2.41 1.07
CA ASP A 54 -8.14 2.69 1.90
C ASP A 54 -7.84 3.68 3.02
N THR A 55 -6.73 3.48 3.73
CA THR A 55 -6.23 4.42 4.73
C THR A 55 -6.00 5.82 4.13
N PHE A 56 -5.40 5.90 2.94
CA PHE A 56 -5.17 7.16 2.24
C PHE A 56 -6.47 7.86 1.81
N PHE A 57 -7.40 7.14 1.17
CA PHE A 57 -8.66 7.70 0.71
C PHE A 57 -9.55 8.15 1.87
N LYS A 58 -9.56 7.41 2.98
CA LYS A 58 -10.26 7.82 4.22
C LYS A 58 -9.63 9.04 4.88
N TYR A 59 -8.31 9.21 4.78
CA TYR A 59 -7.64 10.42 5.22
C TYR A 59 -8.07 11.66 4.42
N PHE A 60 -8.30 11.49 3.11
CA PHE A 60 -8.81 12.54 2.21
C PHE A 60 -10.32 12.43 1.93
N ARG A 61 -11.10 11.90 2.87
CA ARG A 61 -12.52 11.57 2.67
C ARG A 61 -13.38 12.74 2.17
N ASP A 62 -13.04 13.98 2.52
CA ASP A 62 -13.83 15.16 2.16
C ASP A 62 -13.38 15.82 0.84
N VAL A 63 -12.37 15.25 0.18
CA VAL A 63 -11.83 15.81 -1.07
C VAL A 63 -12.69 15.36 -2.26
N PRO A 64 -13.27 16.28 -3.05
CA PRO A 64 -14.19 15.93 -4.14
C PRO A 64 -13.49 15.31 -5.36
N LEU A 65 -12.23 15.68 -5.62
CA LEU A 65 -11.43 15.15 -6.73
C LEU A 65 -10.08 14.70 -6.19
N ILE A 66 -9.76 13.42 -6.36
CA ILE A 66 -8.46 12.86 -5.99
C ILE A 66 -7.78 12.37 -7.27
N THR A 67 -6.61 12.94 -7.55
CA THR A 67 -5.78 12.53 -8.69
C THR A 67 -4.49 11.92 -8.18
N LEU A 68 -4.21 10.69 -8.58
CA LEU A 68 -2.99 9.96 -8.25
C LEU A 68 -2.19 9.65 -9.52
N TRP A 69 -0.88 9.73 -9.39
CA TRP A 69 0.08 9.34 -10.42
C TRP A 69 0.89 8.17 -9.89
N LEU A 70 0.80 7.04 -10.57
CA LEU A 70 1.29 5.74 -10.10
C LEU A 70 2.31 5.17 -11.09
N ASP A 71 3.27 4.42 -10.57
CA ASP A 71 4.13 3.59 -11.42
C ASP A 71 3.32 2.47 -12.09
N ASN A 72 3.90 1.85 -13.12
CA ASN A 72 3.27 0.76 -13.86
C ASN A 72 3.52 -0.60 -13.19
N CYS A 73 3.40 -0.68 -11.87
CA CYS A 73 3.64 -1.89 -11.09
C CYS A 73 2.36 -2.72 -10.94
N SER A 74 2.27 -3.87 -11.63
CA SER A 74 1.09 -4.75 -11.59
C SER A 74 0.85 -5.40 -10.22
N ALA A 75 1.90 -5.61 -9.43
CA ALA A 75 1.79 -6.17 -8.09
C ALA A 75 1.18 -5.19 -7.09
N GLN A 76 1.41 -3.88 -7.26
CA GLN A 76 1.01 -2.85 -6.30
C GLN A 76 -0.14 -2.00 -6.83
N ASN A 77 0.07 -1.37 -7.98
CA ASN A 77 -0.72 -0.23 -8.41
C ASN A 77 -1.61 -0.53 -9.62
N LYS A 78 -1.43 -1.67 -10.29
CA LYS A 78 -2.16 -2.00 -11.52
C LYS A 78 -2.72 -3.41 -11.53
N ASN A 79 -3.69 -3.66 -10.66
CA ASN A 79 -4.38 -4.94 -10.54
C ASN A 79 -5.90 -4.78 -10.45
N TRP A 80 -6.64 -5.86 -10.76
CA TRP A 80 -8.12 -5.87 -10.73
C TRP A 80 -8.71 -5.68 -9.33
N CYS A 81 -7.93 -5.94 -8.29
CA CYS A 81 -8.37 -5.72 -6.93
C CYS A 81 -8.46 -4.21 -6.65
N LEU A 82 -7.45 -3.42 -7.08
CA LEU A 82 -7.50 -1.95 -7.01
C LEU A 82 -8.67 -1.43 -7.84
N MET A 83 -8.91 -1.95 -9.05
CA MET A 83 -10.05 -1.52 -9.88
C MET A 83 -11.39 -1.75 -9.20
N THR A 84 -11.54 -2.91 -8.54
CA THR A 84 -12.74 -3.21 -7.75
C THR A 84 -12.88 -2.25 -6.57
N TYR A 85 -11.77 -2.00 -5.87
CA TYR A 85 -11.72 -1.08 -4.74
C TYR A 85 -12.07 0.36 -5.12
N LEU A 86 -11.65 0.86 -6.29
CA LEU A 86 -12.03 2.21 -6.76
C LEU A 86 -13.55 2.36 -6.88
N VAL A 87 -14.24 1.34 -7.40
CA VAL A 87 -15.70 1.33 -7.50
C VAL A 87 -16.34 1.25 -6.11
N HIS A 88 -15.71 0.56 -5.15
CA HIS A 88 -16.15 0.53 -3.76
C HIS A 88 -16.08 1.92 -3.12
N ILE A 89 -14.88 2.51 -3.04
CA ILE A 89 -14.65 3.72 -2.23
C ILE A 89 -15.37 4.94 -2.80
N ILE A 90 -15.45 5.09 -4.13
CA ILE A 90 -16.12 6.23 -4.77
C ILE A 90 -17.64 6.24 -4.50
N ASN A 91 -18.22 5.06 -4.32
CA ASN A 91 -19.65 4.88 -4.05
C ASN A 91 -19.96 4.72 -2.56
N SER A 92 -18.93 4.60 -1.71
CA SER A 92 -19.08 4.53 -0.27
C SER A 92 -19.60 5.86 0.29
N SER A 93 -20.38 5.76 1.38
CA SER A 93 -20.79 6.90 2.20
C SER A 93 -19.67 7.41 3.10
N GLU A 94 -18.55 6.67 3.22
CA GLU A 94 -17.41 7.05 4.05
C GLU A 94 -16.61 8.22 3.44
N SER A 95 -16.70 8.39 2.12
CA SER A 95 -16.05 9.45 1.36
C SER A 95 -17.09 10.36 0.71
N ALA A 96 -16.77 11.64 0.54
CA ALA A 96 -17.48 12.64 -0.24
C ALA A 96 -16.88 12.82 -1.66
N THR A 97 -15.83 12.06 -2.01
CA THR A 97 -15.15 12.13 -3.30
C THR A 97 -16.11 11.86 -4.45
N GLN A 98 -16.13 12.74 -5.45
CA GLN A 98 -16.98 12.64 -6.64
C GLN A 98 -16.23 12.02 -7.81
N THR A 99 -14.92 12.18 -7.86
CA THR A 99 -14.06 11.65 -8.93
C THR A 99 -12.71 11.22 -8.38
N ILE A 100 -12.27 10.03 -8.81
CA ILE A 100 -10.90 9.55 -8.60
C ILE A 100 -10.27 9.33 -9.97
N GLU A 101 -9.06 9.86 -10.16
CA GLU A 101 -8.29 9.72 -11.39
C GLU A 101 -6.94 9.08 -11.08
N LEU A 102 -6.62 8.00 -11.80
CA LEU A 102 -5.31 7.36 -11.74
C LEU A 102 -4.63 7.52 -13.09
N TYR A 103 -3.43 8.09 -13.07
CA TYR A 103 -2.52 8.17 -14.20
C TYR A 103 -1.38 7.17 -13.97
N PHE A 104 -1.08 6.34 -14.97
CA PHE A 104 0.03 5.38 -14.91
C PHE A 104 1.17 5.87 -15.78
N PHE A 105 2.40 5.89 -15.25
CA PHE A 105 3.57 6.30 -16.01
C PHE A 105 4.00 5.27 -17.06
N GLU A 106 4.74 5.73 -18.07
CA GLU A 106 5.40 4.83 -19.01
C GLU A 106 6.46 3.98 -18.29
N PRO A 107 6.52 2.68 -18.60
CA PRO A 107 7.62 1.84 -18.13
C PRO A 107 8.98 2.46 -18.50
N GLU A 108 9.97 2.32 -17.61
CA GLU A 108 11.39 2.71 -17.82
C GLU A 108 11.74 4.21 -17.74
N HIS A 109 10.77 5.12 -17.57
CA HIS A 109 11.01 6.57 -17.50
C HIS A 109 10.44 7.28 -16.26
N THR A 110 10.42 6.59 -15.12
CA THR A 110 9.75 7.11 -13.92
C THR A 110 10.74 7.74 -12.94
N PHE A 111 10.80 9.08 -12.89
CA PHE A 111 11.35 9.80 -11.73
C PHE A 111 10.16 10.23 -10.86
N MET A 112 9.92 9.52 -9.75
CA MET A 112 8.77 9.81 -8.89
C MET A 112 9.15 10.66 -7.69
N SER A 113 8.20 11.49 -7.24
CA SER A 113 8.33 12.16 -5.94
C SER A 113 8.42 11.14 -4.78
N ALA A 114 7.88 9.94 -4.96
CA ALA A 114 8.04 8.82 -4.05
C ALA A 114 9.51 8.39 -3.91
N ASP A 115 10.30 8.35 -4.98
CA ASP A 115 11.72 7.95 -4.89
C ASP A 115 12.53 8.95 -4.05
N SER A 116 12.29 10.23 -4.28
CA SER A 116 12.87 11.31 -3.47
C SER A 116 12.45 11.20 -2.00
N PHE A 117 11.18 10.86 -1.73
CA PHE A 117 10.70 10.64 -0.37
C PHE A 117 11.38 9.45 0.31
N HIS A 118 11.50 8.30 -0.35
CA HIS A 118 12.19 7.13 0.22
C HIS A 118 13.67 7.43 0.48
N HIS A 119 14.33 8.19 -0.39
CA HIS A 119 15.68 8.67 -0.13
C HIS A 119 15.74 9.55 1.13
N GLN A 120 14.75 10.44 1.37
CA GLN A 120 14.67 11.20 2.61
C GLN A 120 14.45 10.31 3.84
N VAL A 121 13.66 9.23 3.72
CA VAL A 121 13.49 8.24 4.79
C VAL A 121 14.82 7.56 5.11
N GLU A 122 15.58 7.12 4.12
CA GLU A 122 16.91 6.53 4.30
C GLU A 122 17.88 7.49 5.00
N LEU A 123 17.92 8.75 4.56
CA LEU A 123 18.73 9.78 5.20
C LEU A 123 18.28 10.03 6.65
N SER A 124 16.97 10.03 6.91
CA SER A 124 16.42 10.20 8.25
C SER A 124 16.80 9.04 9.17
N LEU A 125 16.71 7.80 8.69
CA LEU A 125 17.15 6.60 9.41
C LEU A 125 18.66 6.66 9.73
N SER A 126 19.47 7.06 8.74
CA SER A 126 20.91 7.25 8.91
C SER A 126 21.23 8.29 9.99
N ARG A 127 20.50 9.41 10.01
CA ARG A 127 20.65 10.47 11.03
C ARG A 127 20.13 10.05 12.41
N HIS A 128 19.05 9.27 12.45
CA HIS A 128 18.51 8.70 13.69
C HIS A 128 19.52 7.74 14.35
N GLY A 129 20.36 7.10 13.53
CA GLY A 129 21.43 6.23 13.97
C GLY A 129 20.91 4.83 14.30
N LYS A 130 20.65 4.55 15.58
CA LYS A 130 20.21 3.21 16.01
C LYS A 130 18.69 3.15 16.06
N VAL A 131 18.11 2.34 15.18
CA VAL A 131 16.67 2.04 15.12
C VAL A 131 16.45 0.68 15.78
N TYR A 132 15.84 0.66 16.96
CA TYR A 132 15.72 -0.55 17.78
C TYR A 132 14.37 -1.23 17.70
N ASP A 133 13.30 -0.48 17.50
CA ASP A 133 11.93 -0.98 17.40
C ASP A 133 11.17 -0.27 16.28
N PHE A 134 9.90 -0.66 16.07
CA PHE A 134 9.07 -0.07 15.03
C PHE A 134 8.69 1.39 15.33
N SER A 135 8.65 1.80 16.60
CA SER A 135 8.40 3.20 16.97
C SER A 135 9.58 4.10 16.58
N ASP A 136 10.83 3.64 16.72
CA ASP A 136 12.00 4.36 16.20
C ASP A 136 11.90 4.53 14.68
N PHE A 137 11.42 3.51 13.95
CA PHE A 137 11.17 3.60 12.52
C PHE A 137 10.07 4.61 12.18
N GLU A 138 8.91 4.55 12.85
CA GLU A 138 7.82 5.54 12.72
C GLU A 138 8.32 6.97 12.92
N ASN A 139 9.11 7.20 13.98
CA ASN A 139 9.69 8.50 14.29
C ASN A 139 10.65 8.98 13.20
N ALA A 140 11.49 8.08 12.66
CA ALA A 140 12.40 8.40 11.57
C ALA A 140 11.63 8.75 10.29
N VAL A 141 10.57 8.02 9.94
CA VAL A 141 9.71 8.36 8.80
C VAL A 141 9.00 9.70 9.03
N GLY A 142 8.47 9.95 10.22
CA GLY A 142 7.78 11.20 10.56
C GLY A 142 8.68 12.44 10.54
N ALA A 143 9.97 12.28 10.83
CA ALA A 143 10.96 13.35 10.77
C ALA A 143 11.32 13.80 9.34
N THR A 144 10.94 13.03 8.32
CA THR A 144 11.18 13.40 6.91
C THR A 144 10.43 14.67 6.51
N CYS A 145 10.87 15.28 5.41
CA CYS A 145 10.28 16.52 4.89
C CYS A 145 10.17 17.64 5.95
N SER A 146 11.17 17.76 6.81
CA SER A 146 11.21 18.70 7.95
C SER A 146 10.07 18.47 8.96
N GLY A 147 9.76 17.21 9.27
CA GLY A 147 8.69 16.86 10.22
C GLY A 147 7.28 17.06 9.68
N LYS A 148 7.12 17.20 8.36
CA LYS A 148 5.81 17.44 7.72
C LYS A 148 5.13 16.16 7.27
N THR A 149 5.82 15.04 7.31
CA THR A 149 5.28 13.74 6.88
C THR A 149 4.22 13.26 7.86
N VAL A 150 3.06 12.88 7.33
CA VAL A 150 1.99 12.25 8.09
C VAL A 150 2.24 10.75 8.09
N VAL A 151 2.47 10.17 9.26
CA VAL A 151 2.68 8.74 9.42
C VAL A 151 1.37 8.09 9.84
N LYS A 152 0.98 7.03 9.12
CA LYS A 152 -0.17 6.18 9.43
C LYS A 152 0.35 4.76 9.69
N SER A 153 0.58 4.44 10.96
CA SER A 153 0.92 3.08 11.36
C SER A 153 -0.34 2.21 11.36
N MET A 154 -0.40 1.24 10.47
CA MET A 154 -1.55 0.33 10.36
C MET A 154 -1.48 -0.76 11.43
N GLN A 155 -2.63 -1.10 11.99
CA GLN A 155 -2.87 -2.30 12.79
C GLN A 155 -3.58 -3.37 11.96
N HIS A 156 -3.70 -4.58 12.49
CA HIS A 156 -4.26 -5.70 11.73
C HIS A 156 -5.72 -5.47 11.34
N GLU A 157 -6.46 -4.73 12.14
CA GLU A 157 -7.85 -4.33 11.92
C GLU A 157 -8.01 -3.29 10.81
N ASP A 158 -6.93 -2.60 10.40
CA ASP A 158 -6.95 -1.69 9.26
C ASP A 158 -6.87 -2.45 7.92
N PHE A 159 -6.57 -3.75 7.95
CA PHE A 159 -6.47 -4.59 6.75
C PHE A 159 -7.78 -5.31 6.47
N ALA A 160 -8.25 -5.20 5.24
CA ALA A 160 -9.46 -5.87 4.79
C ALA A 160 -9.20 -6.82 3.61
N VAL A 161 -10.11 -7.78 3.46
CA VAL A 161 -10.11 -8.71 2.33
C VAL A 161 -10.76 -8.03 1.13
N TRP A 162 -9.93 -7.59 0.19
CA TRP A 162 -10.37 -6.96 -1.05
C TRP A 162 -10.44 -8.00 -2.18
N PRO A 163 -11.63 -8.28 -2.75
CA PRO A 163 -11.77 -9.26 -3.83
C PRO A 163 -11.50 -8.64 -5.21
N SER A 164 -10.87 -9.41 -6.10
CA SER A 164 -10.95 -9.14 -7.54
C SER A 164 -12.33 -9.58 -8.05
N CYS A 165 -13.19 -8.62 -8.41
CA CYS A 165 -14.56 -8.91 -8.88
C CYS A 165 -14.69 -9.05 -10.40
N VAL A 166 -13.55 -9.25 -11.09
CA VAL A 166 -13.44 -9.27 -12.55
C VAL A 166 -14.22 -10.39 -13.21
N SER A 167 -14.82 -10.10 -14.37
CA SER A 167 -15.50 -11.03 -15.25
C SER A 167 -14.70 -11.21 -16.54
N ASN A 168 -13.98 -12.34 -16.66
CA ASN A 168 -13.29 -12.70 -17.89
C ASN A 168 -14.26 -12.78 -19.09
N TYR A 169 -15.50 -13.19 -18.85
CA TYR A 169 -16.55 -13.21 -19.89
C TYR A 169 -16.84 -11.82 -20.44
N LYS A 170 -17.01 -10.81 -19.58
CA LYS A 170 -17.22 -9.43 -20.04
C LYS A 170 -16.00 -8.88 -20.74
N LEU A 171 -14.80 -9.10 -20.17
CA LEU A 171 -13.54 -8.66 -20.78
C LEU A 171 -13.32 -9.25 -22.17
N ASN A 172 -13.70 -10.51 -22.40
CA ASN A 172 -13.58 -11.17 -23.70
C ASN A 172 -14.61 -10.73 -24.74
N LYS A 173 -15.65 -9.96 -24.34
CA LYS A 173 -16.64 -9.40 -25.28
C LYS A 173 -16.24 -8.04 -25.85
N PHE A 174 -15.23 -7.39 -25.29
CA PHE A 174 -14.72 -6.16 -25.85
C PHE A 174 -14.12 -6.44 -27.22
N VAL A 175 -14.48 -5.64 -28.23
CA VAL A 175 -13.90 -5.72 -29.58
C VAL A 175 -12.38 -5.56 -29.50
N ASN A 176 -11.92 -4.62 -28.67
CA ASN A 176 -10.53 -4.45 -28.28
C ASN A 176 -10.44 -4.64 -26.76
N ARG A 177 -10.08 -5.85 -26.33
CA ARG A 177 -9.94 -6.17 -24.90
C ARG A 177 -8.84 -5.30 -24.28
N PRO A 178 -9.15 -4.47 -23.26
CA PRO A 178 -8.13 -3.71 -22.56
C PRO A 178 -7.33 -4.65 -21.63
N TYR A 179 -6.02 -4.73 -21.83
CA TYR A 179 -5.13 -5.36 -20.85
C TYR A 179 -4.75 -4.34 -19.79
N LEU A 180 -4.64 -4.78 -18.53
CA LEU A 180 -4.24 -3.91 -17.43
C LEU A 180 -2.91 -3.22 -17.75
N ASN A 181 -1.93 -3.94 -18.29
CA ASN A 181 -0.62 -3.38 -18.64
C ASN A 181 -0.71 -2.19 -19.62
N ASP A 182 -1.73 -2.15 -20.47
CA ASP A 182 -1.91 -1.11 -21.48
C ASP A 182 -2.71 0.10 -20.99
N LEU A 183 -3.34 0.02 -19.80
CA LEU A 183 -4.11 1.14 -19.24
C LEU A 183 -3.15 2.28 -18.84
N VAL A 184 -3.35 3.47 -19.38
CA VAL A 184 -2.53 4.64 -19.00
C VAL A 184 -3.29 5.61 -18.09
N TYR A 185 -4.62 5.53 -18.11
CA TYR A 185 -5.51 6.37 -17.32
C TYR A 185 -6.76 5.60 -16.92
N ILE A 186 -7.20 5.82 -15.69
CA ILE A 186 -8.45 5.28 -15.14
C ILE A 186 -9.18 6.38 -14.38
N LYS A 187 -10.49 6.43 -14.53
CA LYS A 187 -11.37 7.35 -13.81
C LYS A 187 -12.55 6.61 -13.21
N ALA A 188 -12.76 6.82 -11.92
CA ALA A 188 -13.96 6.42 -11.20
C ALA A 188 -14.83 7.64 -10.93
N GLU A 189 -16.15 7.52 -11.13
CA GLU A 189 -17.11 8.59 -10.89
C GLU A 189 -18.20 8.11 -9.94
N ARG A 190 -18.56 8.94 -8.96
CA ARG A 190 -19.59 8.59 -7.98
C ARG A 190 -20.93 8.28 -8.66
N GLY A 191 -21.58 7.23 -8.18
CA GLY A 191 -22.86 6.74 -8.70
C GLY A 191 -22.72 5.77 -9.87
N LYS A 192 -21.50 5.52 -10.37
CA LYS A 192 -21.24 4.55 -11.44
C LYS A 192 -20.64 3.26 -10.90
N ASP A 193 -21.03 2.15 -11.51
CA ASP A 193 -20.50 0.80 -11.26
C ASP A 193 -19.40 0.40 -12.25
N THR A 194 -19.11 1.28 -13.21
CA THR A 194 -18.12 1.12 -14.27
C THR A 194 -17.01 2.14 -14.08
N LEU A 195 -15.85 1.84 -14.66
CA LEU A 195 -14.73 2.77 -14.74
C LEU A 195 -14.63 3.34 -16.14
N LEU A 196 -14.01 4.51 -16.28
CA LEU A 196 -13.60 5.04 -17.57
C LEU A 196 -12.09 4.85 -17.73
N TYR A 197 -11.60 4.62 -18.94
CA TYR A 197 -10.17 4.38 -19.18
C TYR A 197 -9.66 4.93 -20.51
N ARG A 198 -8.33 5.03 -20.61
CA ARG A 198 -7.59 5.25 -21.87
C ARG A 198 -6.41 4.29 -21.99
N LEU A 199 -6.01 4.06 -23.23
CA LEU A 199 -4.84 3.23 -23.61
C LEU A 199 -3.68 4.05 -24.20
N CYS A 200 -3.86 5.37 -24.36
CA CYS A 200 -2.82 6.27 -24.85
C CYS A 200 -2.79 7.57 -24.04
N TYR A 201 -1.62 8.21 -24.00
CA TYR A 201 -1.38 9.44 -23.24
C TYR A 201 -1.98 10.70 -23.88
N ASP A 202 -2.63 10.56 -25.03
CA ASP A 202 -3.31 11.67 -25.68
C ASP A 202 -4.58 12.04 -24.88
N GLU A 203 -4.57 13.23 -24.28
CA GLU A 203 -5.68 13.78 -23.48
C GLU A 203 -6.96 13.98 -24.30
N TYR A 204 -6.84 14.12 -25.64
CA TYR A 204 -7.97 14.24 -26.54
C TYR A 204 -8.60 12.89 -26.92
N CYS A 205 -7.94 11.77 -26.57
CA CYS A 205 -8.52 10.45 -26.78
C CYS A 205 -9.81 10.31 -25.96
N PRO A 206 -10.93 9.90 -26.59
CA PRO A 206 -12.18 9.73 -25.88
C PRO A 206 -12.05 8.63 -24.83
N LEU A 207 -12.64 8.89 -23.66
CA LEU A 207 -12.70 7.88 -22.60
C LEU A 207 -13.58 6.71 -23.03
N GLN A 208 -13.08 5.51 -22.80
CA GLN A 208 -13.82 4.28 -23.03
C GLN A 208 -14.40 3.79 -21.70
N GLU A 209 -15.57 3.14 -21.75
CA GLU A 209 -16.19 2.56 -20.57
C GLU A 209 -15.69 1.14 -20.31
N LEU A 210 -15.32 0.85 -19.06
CA LEU A 210 -14.84 -0.43 -18.58
C LEU A 210 -15.87 -1.06 -17.63
N ASP A 211 -16.80 -1.83 -18.19
CA ASP A 211 -17.63 -2.75 -17.43
C ASP A 211 -16.92 -4.10 -17.25
N PHE A 212 -16.11 -4.20 -16.19
CA PHE A 212 -15.26 -5.37 -15.93
C PHE A 212 -15.82 -6.32 -14.87
N MET A 213 -16.80 -5.91 -14.05
CA MET A 213 -17.23 -6.70 -12.90
C MET A 213 -18.34 -7.71 -13.23
N THR A 214 -18.35 -8.84 -12.51
CA THR A 214 -19.54 -9.72 -12.49
C THR A 214 -20.71 -9.01 -11.80
N LYS A 215 -21.97 -9.42 -12.06
CA LYS A 215 -23.15 -8.86 -11.36
C LYS A 215 -23.03 -8.97 -9.84
N LYS A 216 -22.72 -10.18 -9.34
CA LYS A 216 -22.44 -10.43 -7.91
C LYS A 216 -21.24 -9.64 -7.40
N GLY A 217 -20.23 -9.44 -8.26
CA GLY A 217 -19.04 -8.66 -7.94
C GLY A 217 -19.34 -7.18 -7.73
N ALA A 218 -20.21 -6.59 -8.54
CA ALA A 218 -20.65 -5.21 -8.37
C ALA A 218 -21.44 -5.01 -7.05
N GLU A 219 -22.30 -5.97 -6.69
CA GLU A 219 -22.99 -5.97 -5.38
C GLU A 219 -21.98 -6.08 -4.24
N LYS A 220 -21.01 -6.99 -4.36
CA LYS A 220 -19.95 -7.18 -3.36
C LYS A 220 -19.05 -5.95 -3.23
N ALA A 221 -18.72 -5.28 -4.33
CA ALA A 221 -17.95 -4.04 -4.31
C ALA A 221 -18.68 -2.92 -3.56
N LYS A 222 -20.01 -2.95 -3.43
CA LYS A 222 -20.77 -1.97 -2.64
C LYS A 222 -20.96 -2.37 -1.18
N SER A 223 -20.74 -3.64 -0.84
CA SER A 223 -20.85 -4.10 0.53
C SER A 223 -19.66 -3.64 1.38
N PRO A 224 -19.86 -3.41 2.71
CA PRO A 224 -18.75 -3.12 3.61
C PRO A 224 -17.68 -4.22 3.55
N PRO A 225 -16.38 -3.85 3.60
CA PRO A 225 -15.32 -4.83 3.52
C PRO A 225 -15.23 -5.65 4.81
N ILE A 226 -14.66 -6.85 4.69
CA ILE A 226 -14.42 -7.73 5.85
C ILE A 226 -13.00 -7.47 6.33
N PHE A 227 -12.88 -6.88 7.51
CA PHE A 227 -11.60 -6.63 8.16
C PHE A 227 -11.01 -7.89 8.79
N ARG A 228 -9.70 -7.95 8.87
CA ARG A 228 -8.98 -9.04 9.55
C ARG A 228 -9.18 -8.93 11.05
N THR A 229 -9.29 -10.08 11.69
CA THR A 229 -9.58 -10.21 13.13
C THR A 229 -8.35 -10.59 13.96
N ALA A 230 -7.23 -10.90 13.30
CA ALA A 230 -6.00 -11.29 13.95
C ALA A 230 -4.79 -10.82 13.13
N PRO A 231 -3.65 -10.54 13.78
CA PRO A 231 -2.41 -10.23 13.09
C PRO A 231 -1.84 -11.45 12.37
N ARG A 232 -1.03 -11.21 11.33
CA ARG A 232 -0.35 -12.28 10.58
C ARG A 232 0.56 -13.13 11.47
N GLY A 233 1.29 -12.50 12.38
CA GLY A 233 2.38 -13.10 13.17
C GLY A 233 3.68 -13.27 12.38
N ILE A 234 4.71 -13.75 13.08
CA ILE A 234 5.99 -14.19 12.50
C ILE A 234 6.29 -15.63 12.90
N CYS A 235 7.11 -16.31 12.11
CA CYS A 235 7.50 -17.68 12.45
C CYS A 235 8.32 -17.72 13.74
N SER A 236 8.03 -18.71 14.60
CA SER A 236 8.66 -18.83 15.91
C SER A 236 10.18 -18.90 15.84
N ALA A 237 10.74 -19.58 14.83
CA ALA A 237 12.19 -19.65 14.63
C ALA A 237 12.83 -18.26 14.44
N LYS A 238 12.20 -17.38 13.65
CA LYS A 238 12.68 -16.02 13.42
C LYS A 238 12.59 -15.18 14.69
N LYS A 239 11.49 -15.28 15.44
CA LYS A 239 11.33 -14.55 16.70
C LYS A 239 12.37 -14.99 17.73
N GLN A 240 12.60 -16.29 17.88
CA GLN A 240 13.62 -16.82 18.79
C GLN A 240 15.02 -16.35 18.42
N ASP A 241 15.36 -16.32 17.13
CA ASP A 241 16.63 -15.77 16.66
C ASP A 241 16.81 -14.30 17.03
N ILE A 242 15.75 -13.49 16.86
CA ILE A 242 15.78 -12.07 17.25
C ILE A 242 15.93 -11.92 18.77
N ILE A 243 15.15 -12.67 19.56
CA ILE A 243 15.17 -12.61 21.02
C ILE A 243 16.55 -13.01 21.56
N THR A 244 17.15 -14.06 21.03
CA THR A 244 18.42 -14.58 21.55
C THR A 244 19.62 -13.77 21.09
N LYS A 245 19.64 -13.30 19.82
CA LYS A 245 20.82 -12.67 19.21
C LYS A 245 20.79 -11.14 19.24
N LEU A 246 19.61 -10.52 19.10
CA LEU A 246 19.48 -9.07 18.94
C LEU A 246 18.99 -8.38 20.21
N LEU A 247 18.01 -8.95 20.92
CA LEU A 247 17.43 -8.37 22.13
C LEU A 247 18.47 -7.98 23.21
N PRO A 248 19.55 -8.77 23.47
CA PRO A 248 20.56 -8.39 24.46
C PRO A 248 21.34 -7.12 24.12
N LEU A 249 21.33 -6.71 22.85
CA LEU A 249 22.04 -5.53 22.35
C LEU A 249 21.16 -4.26 22.38
N MET A 250 19.90 -4.39 22.79
CA MET A 250 18.92 -3.31 22.81
C MET A 250 18.73 -2.73 24.21
N PRO A 251 18.44 -1.43 24.34
CA PRO A 251 17.99 -0.83 25.58
C PRO A 251 16.74 -1.51 26.16
N GLU A 252 16.62 -1.57 27.48
CA GLU A 252 15.53 -2.31 28.15
C GLU A 252 14.14 -1.83 27.74
N ASN A 253 13.96 -0.51 27.57
CA ASN A 253 12.70 0.10 27.15
C ASN A 253 12.28 -0.27 25.72
N ARG A 254 13.18 -0.82 24.90
CA ARG A 254 12.92 -1.23 23.50
C ARG A 254 12.60 -2.72 23.36
N LYS A 255 12.90 -3.52 24.39
CA LYS A 255 12.77 -4.99 24.32
C LYS A 255 11.32 -5.46 24.26
N ARG A 256 10.40 -4.70 24.89
CA ARG A 256 8.99 -5.08 25.01
C ARG A 256 8.33 -5.34 23.66
N PHE A 257 8.61 -4.47 22.67
CA PHE A 257 8.13 -4.61 21.30
C PHE A 257 8.40 -6.01 20.72
N TRP A 258 9.64 -6.51 20.84
CA TRP A 258 10.05 -7.79 20.26
C TRP A 258 9.48 -9.00 20.99
N LEU A 259 9.28 -8.89 22.30
CA LEU A 259 8.68 -9.95 23.11
C LEU A 259 7.19 -10.12 22.80
N ASP A 260 6.51 -9.00 22.56
CA ASP A 260 5.07 -8.93 22.29
C ASP A 260 4.70 -9.24 20.83
N LEU A 261 5.68 -9.45 19.93
CA LEU A 261 5.39 -9.81 18.54
C LEU A 261 4.57 -11.11 18.46
N PRO A 262 3.43 -11.11 17.73
CA PRO A 262 2.61 -12.30 17.58
C PRO A 262 3.37 -13.38 16.79
N GLU A 263 3.17 -14.64 17.18
CA GLU A 263 3.73 -15.80 16.51
C GLU A 263 2.64 -16.60 15.79
N SER A 264 2.98 -17.15 14.64
CA SER A 264 2.07 -17.96 13.83
C SER A 264 2.84 -18.85 12.88
N ASP A 265 2.17 -19.87 12.34
CA ASP A 265 2.72 -20.74 11.30
C ASP A 265 2.58 -20.06 9.93
N VAL A 266 3.49 -19.12 9.68
CA VAL A 266 3.55 -18.32 8.44
C VAL A 266 4.96 -18.35 7.86
N PRO A 267 5.09 -18.25 6.53
CA PRO A 267 6.39 -18.23 5.90
C PRO A 267 7.17 -16.95 6.25
N ASP A 268 8.50 -17.04 6.24
CA ASP A 268 9.41 -15.91 6.50
C ASP A 268 9.50 -15.01 5.26
N LEU A 269 9.04 -13.76 5.39
CA LEU A 269 9.02 -12.80 4.27
C LEU A 269 10.41 -12.36 3.81
N CYS A 270 11.47 -12.68 4.56
CA CYS A 270 12.84 -12.45 4.09
C CYS A 270 13.31 -13.51 3.08
N VAL A 271 12.60 -14.62 2.91
CA VAL A 271 13.02 -15.77 2.08
C VAL A 271 11.98 -16.13 1.02
N SER A 272 10.70 -15.91 1.32
CA SER A 272 9.60 -16.13 0.39
C SER A 272 8.77 -14.87 0.30
N ASP A 273 8.58 -14.36 -0.91
CA ASP A 273 7.60 -13.33 -1.12
C ASP A 273 6.18 -13.89 -0.90
N ASP A 274 5.34 -13.17 -0.17
CA ASP A 274 3.88 -13.33 -0.23
C ASP A 274 3.36 -12.80 -1.59
N ILE A 275 3.93 -13.24 -2.72
CA ILE A 275 3.41 -12.97 -4.06
C ILE A 275 2.44 -14.10 -4.40
N PRO A 276 1.12 -13.85 -4.47
CA PRO A 276 0.24 -14.73 -5.21
C PRO A 276 0.44 -14.44 -6.70
N SER A 277 0.50 -15.52 -7.48
CA SER A 277 0.24 -15.54 -8.92
C SER A 277 -0.99 -14.71 -9.32
#